data_AF-A0A1G6K588-F1
#
_entry.id   AF-A0A1G6K588-F1
#
_cell.length_a   1.000
_cell.length_b   1.000
_cell.length_c   1.000
_cell.angle_alpha   90.00
_cell.angle_beta   90.00
_cell.angle_gamma   90.00
#
_symmetry.space_group_name_H-M   'P 1'
#
loop_
_entity.id
_entity.type
_entity.pdbx_description
1 polymer ?
#
loop_
_entity_poly.entity_id
_entity_poly.type
_entity_poly.pdbx_seq_one_letter_code
_entity_poly.pdbx_strand_id
1 'polypeptide(L)' 'MTGADDARELPPVVVEVVRGAPTEEELAAAIVVVSEEYAREVAAATATDEPVRSRWELDARGLRAPLNRAAGWNGFTG' A
#
# COMPACT_ATOMS: atom_id res chain seq x y z
N MET A 1 -22.37 -16.75 -13.78
CA MET A 1 -21.06 -17.10 -13.18
C MET A 1 -20.04 -16.76 -14.24
N THR A 2 -19.69 -15.47 -14.32
CA THR A 2 -18.89 -14.88 -15.40
C THR A 2 -17.87 -14.01 -14.69
N GLY A 3 -16.62 -14.43 -14.65
CA GLY A 3 -15.58 -13.80 -15.46
C GLY A 3 -14.46 -13.35 -14.53
N ALA A 4 -13.79 -14.31 -13.88
CA ALA A 4 -12.58 -14.05 -13.10
C ALA A 4 -11.39 -14.09 -14.06
N ASP A 5 -11.33 -13.08 -14.93
CA ASP A 5 -10.15 -12.79 -15.75
C ASP A 5 -10.08 -11.29 -16.03
N ASP A 6 -10.25 -10.48 -14.97
CA ASP A 6 -9.69 -9.13 -14.97
C ASP A 6 -8.25 -9.30 -14.53
N ALA A 7 -7.36 -9.58 -15.48
CA ALA A 7 -5.96 -9.21 -15.32
C ALA A 7 -5.95 -7.68 -15.19
N ARG A 8 -6.05 -7.17 -13.95
CA ARG A 8 -6.16 -5.74 -13.70
C ARG A 8 -4.98 -5.06 -14.38
N GLU A 9 -5.29 -4.26 -15.39
CA GLU A 9 -4.30 -3.46 -16.10
C GLU A 9 -3.60 -2.61 -15.02
N LEU A 10 -2.28 -2.80 -14.88
CA LEU A 10 -1.52 -2.00 -13.92
C LEU A 10 -1.72 -0.53 -14.29
N PRO A 11 -2.00 0.35 -13.31
CA PRO A 11 -2.14 1.75 -13.60
C PRO A 11 -0.87 2.25 -14.30
N PRO A 12 -1.00 3.17 -15.26
CA PRO A 12 0.16 3.67 -16.01
C PRO A 12 1.18 4.27 -15.04
N VAL A 13 2.46 3.93 -15.25
CA VAL A 13 3.56 4.52 -14.49
C VAL A 13 3.69 5.99 -14.90
N VAL A 14 3.38 6.90 -13.98
CA VAL A 14 3.53 8.34 -14.19
C VAL A 14 4.81 8.81 -13.50
N VAL A 15 5.71 9.42 -14.28
CA VAL A 15 6.94 10.03 -13.76
C VAL A 15 6.86 11.54 -13.91
N GLU A 16 7.07 12.25 -12.81
CA GLU A 16 7.12 13.72 -12.75
C GLU A 16 8.52 14.17 -12.31
N VAL A 17 9.17 15.03 -13.11
CA VAL A 17 10.48 15.60 -12.78
C VAL A 17 10.29 16.86 -11.95
N VAL A 18 10.55 16.75 -10.64
CA VAL A 18 10.40 17.88 -9.70
C VAL A 18 11.60 18.84 -9.72
N ARG A 19 12.78 18.37 -10.12
CA ARG A 19 14.02 19.17 -10.19
C ARG A 19 14.97 18.62 -11.25
N GLY A 20 15.75 19.51 -11.89
CA GLY A 20 16.77 19.16 -12.86
C GLY A 20 16.24 19.18 -14.29
N ALA A 21 17.08 18.77 -15.24
CA ALA A 21 16.73 18.62 -16.65
C ALA A 21 17.38 17.33 -17.17
N PRO A 22 16.82 16.15 -16.81
CA PRO A 22 17.35 14.88 -17.27
C PRO A 22 17.26 14.80 -18.79
N THR A 23 18.18 14.06 -19.40
CA THR A 23 18.06 13.76 -20.83
C THR A 23 16.90 12.78 -21.07
N GLU A 24 16.47 12.66 -22.33
CA GLU A 24 15.43 11.71 -22.71
C GLU A 24 15.85 10.26 -22.39
N GLU A 25 17.13 9.95 -22.59
CA GLU A 25 17.71 8.63 -22.29
C GLU A 25 17.73 8.35 -20.79
N GLU A 26 18.08 9.33 -19.97
CA GLU A 26 18.08 9.18 -18.51
C GLU A 26 16.66 8.99 -17.97
N LEU A 27 15.69 9.74 -18.49
CA LEU A 27 14.29 9.59 -18.11
C LEU A 27 13.74 8.23 -18.55
N ALA A 28 14.06 7.77 -19.76
CA ALA A 28 13.68 6.45 -20.25
C ALA A 28 14.29 5.33 -19.40
N ALA A 29 15.58 5.42 -19.06
CA ALA A 29 16.25 4.46 -18.20
C ALA A 29 15.60 4.38 -16.82
N ALA A 30 15.27 5.53 -16.22
CA ALA A 30 14.58 5.58 -14.92
C ALA A 30 13.19 4.92 -14.98
N ILE A 31 12.40 5.20 -16.03
CA ILE A 31 11.08 4.60 -16.23
C ILE A 31 11.20 3.08 -16.35
N VAL A 32 12.11 2.58 -17.19
CA VAL A 32 12.31 1.14 -17.40
C VAL A 32 12.66 0.44 -16.09
N VAL A 33 13.68 0.92 -15.38
CA VAL A 33 14.14 0.29 -14.14
C VAL A 33 13.03 0.28 -13.07
N VAL A 34 12.36 1.41 -12.86
CA VAL A 34 11.27 1.49 -11.86
C VAL A 34 10.09 0.61 -12.25
N SER A 35 9.73 0.56 -13.53
CA SER A 35 8.63 -0.29 -14.01
C SER A 35 8.94 -1.79 -13.83
N GLU A 36 10.18 -2.22 -14.07
CA GLU A 36 10.60 -3.60 -13.92
C GLU A 36 10.66 -4.04 -12.46
N GLU A 37 11.18 -3.17 -11.57
CA GLU A 37 11.15 -3.42 -10.12
C GLU A 37 9.72 -3.47 -9.61
N TYR A 38 8.87 -2.52 -10.01
CA TYR A 38 7.46 -2.51 -9.62
C TYR A 38 6.72 -3.77 -10.06
N ALA A 39 6.93 -4.23 -11.30
CA ALA A 39 6.35 -5.48 -11.79
C ALA A 39 6.81 -6.71 -10.97
N ARG A 40 8.08 -6.74 -10.55
CA ARG A 40 8.62 -7.79 -9.66
C ARG A 40 7.99 -7.73 -8.27
N GLU A 41 7.84 -6.55 -7.70
CA GLU A 41 7.18 -6.36 -6.40
C GLU A 41 5.73 -6.80 -6.43
N VAL A 42 4.98 -6.40 -7.47
CA VAL A 42 3.58 -6.83 -7.68
C VAL A 42 3.50 -8.35 -7.79
N ALA A 43 4.39 -8.99 -8.56
CA ALA A 43 4.40 -10.45 -8.69
C ALA A 43 4.75 -11.17 -7.38
N ALA A 44 5.54 -10.54 -6.51
CA ALA A 44 5.91 -11.08 -5.19
C ALA A 44 4.89 -10.74 -4.09
N ALA A 45 3.89 -9.88 -4.37
CA ALA A 45 2.91 -9.45 -3.39
C ALA A 45 2.04 -10.62 -2.93
N THR A 46 1.96 -10.79 -1.60
CA THR A 46 1.10 -11.82 -0.97
C THR A 46 -0.17 -11.23 -0.37
N ALA A 47 -0.23 -9.90 -0.26
CA ALA A 47 -1.43 -9.21 0.19
C ALA A 47 -2.54 -9.34 -0.86
N THR A 48 -3.78 -9.44 -0.39
CA THR A 48 -4.95 -9.42 -1.28
C THR A 48 -5.26 -7.98 -1.65
N ASP A 49 -5.55 -7.72 -2.93
CA ASP A 49 -5.96 -6.39 -3.40
C ASP A 49 -7.38 -5.98 -2.97
N GLU A 50 -8.14 -6.91 -2.39
CA GLU A 50 -9.47 -6.60 -1.89
C GLU A 50 -9.35 -5.57 -0.76
N PRO A 51 -10.11 -4.46 -0.78
CA PRO A 51 -10.13 -3.52 0.33
C PRO A 51 -10.67 -4.21 1.59
N VAL A 52 -9.75 -4.61 2.47
CA VAL A 52 -10.12 -5.20 3.77
C VAL A 52 -10.19 -4.10 4.81
N ARG A 53 -11.24 -4.14 5.65
CA ARG A 53 -11.30 -3.28 6.84
C ARG A 53 -10.08 -3.54 7.72
N SER A 54 -9.33 -2.49 8.01
CA SER A 54 -8.21 -2.55 8.92
C SER A 54 -8.67 -2.92 10.33
N ARG A 55 -7.79 -3.54 11.11
CA ARG A 55 -8.04 -3.80 12.55
C ARG A 55 -8.40 -2.51 13.29
N TRP A 56 -7.76 -1.40 12.93
CA TRP A 56 -8.08 -0.08 13.48
C TRP A 56 -9.54 0.34 13.21
N GLU A 57 -10.03 0.21 11.98
CA GLU A 57 -11.43 0.53 11.65
C GLU A 57 -12.43 -0.37 12.38
N LEU A 58 -12.05 -1.63 12.62
CA LEU A 58 -12.88 -2.56 13.39
C LEU A 58 -12.95 -2.15 14.88
N ASP A 59 -11.81 -1.79 15.46
CA ASP A 59 -11.62 -1.56 16.90
C ASP A 59 -11.85 -0.11 17.35
N ALA A 60 -11.80 0.88 16.44
CA ALA A 60 -11.99 2.30 16.74
C ALA A 60 -13.33 2.59 17.43
N ARG A 61 -14.34 1.73 17.24
CA ARG A 61 -15.62 1.82 17.95
C ARG A 61 -15.49 1.66 19.47
N GLY A 62 -14.53 0.86 19.94
CA GLY A 62 -14.23 0.67 21.36
C GLY A 62 -13.48 1.85 21.99
N LEU A 63 -12.86 2.71 21.17
CA LEU A 63 -12.11 3.89 21.60
C LEU A 63 -12.97 5.16 21.72
N ARG A 64 -14.30 5.06 21.51
CA ARG A 64 -15.23 6.17 21.73
C ARG A 64 -15.37 6.55 23.20
N ALA A 65 -15.04 5.63 24.10
CA ALA A 65 -14.81 5.92 25.50
C ALA A 65 -13.31 6.18 25.72
N PRO A 66 -12.94 7.12 26.60
CA PRO A 66 -11.55 7.29 26.99
C PRO A 66 -10.92 5.97 27.46
N LEU A 67 -9.69 5.70 27.02
CA LEU A 67 -8.90 4.55 27.47
C LEU A 67 -8.77 4.58 29.01
N ASN A 68 -9.20 3.51 29.68
CA ASN A 68 -9.05 3.37 31.12
C ASN A 68 -7.58 3.08 31.48
N ARG A 69 -6.79 4.13 31.68
CA ARG A 69 -5.37 4.03 32.04
C ARG A 69 -5.13 3.37 33.40
N ALA A 70 -6.15 3.28 34.26
CA ALA A 70 -6.06 2.61 35.55
C ALA A 70 -6.20 1.07 35.44
N ALA A 71 -6.64 0.54 34.30
CA ALA A 71 -6.81 -0.90 34.08
C ALA A 71 -5.51 -1.65 33.73
N GLY A 72 -4.38 -0.94 33.56
CA GLY A 72 -3.12 -1.53 33.11
C GLY A 72 -3.18 -2.07 31.67
N TRP A 73 -2.15 -2.81 31.25
CA TRP A 73 -2.17 -3.52 29.96
C TRP A 73 -2.49 -5.00 30.21
N ASN A 74 -3.70 -5.45 29.91
CA ASN A 74 -4.11 -6.86 30.12
C ASN A 74 -3.82 -7.37 31.55
N GLY A 75 -4.02 -6.52 32.57
CA GLY A 75 -3.74 -6.85 33.96
C GLY A 75 -2.27 -6.70 34.39
N PHE A 76 -1.37 -6.29 33.48
CA PHE A 76 -0.02 -5.88 33.86
C PHE A 76 -0.05 -4.49 34.51
N THR A 77 0.36 -4.43 35.78
CA THR A 77 0.45 -3.20 36.59
C THR A 77 1.85 -3.05 37.20
N GLY A 78 2.89 -3.30 36.38
CA GLY A 78 4.28 -3.23 36.85
C GLY A 78 4.73 -4.48 37.60
#